data_AF-W1QCG2-F1
#
_entry.id   AF-W1QCG2-F1
#
_cell.length_a   1.000
_cell.length_b   1.000
_cell.length_c   1.000
_cell.angle_alpha   90.00
_cell.angle_beta   90.00
_cell.angle_gamma   90.00
#
_symmetry.space_group_name_H-M   'P 1'
#
loop_
_entity.id
_entity.type
_entity.pdbx_description
1 polymer ?
#
loop_
_entity_poly.entity_id
_entity_poly.type
_entity_poly.pdbx_seq_one_letter_code
_entity_poly.pdbx_strand_id
1 'polypeptide(L)'
;MVKLVHNVQKKQHRERAQPQDRARFGFLEKKKDYRLRAADYHKKQAQLKILKQKAKLRNDDEYYHSMTRRKTDKDGILIAERENEVLSNDEVLLLKTQDANYLTMTRQSEARKIEKEMKHLDSFKGAGSHTVFVDSEEQMEQFDPVQYFDTDASLLGKRENRLRKSQLSGLADGVSDGAIVPELSQDGYLKHKLELKKLKKLRLLEQRMEREEKLKRLQATVELQKQLMKKGEKKKVQTKDGKTVFKWKNVRKR
;
A
#
# COMPACT_ATOMS: atom_id res chain seq x y z
N MET A 1 27.87 -70.42 -4.08
CA MET A 1 27.10 -71.13 -3.03
C MET A 1 26.57 -70.09 -2.06
N VAL A 2 25.26 -69.84 -2.04
CA VAL A 2 24.68 -68.88 -1.08
C VAL A 2 24.71 -69.55 0.28
N LYS A 3 25.66 -69.14 1.13
CA LYS A 3 25.81 -69.67 2.49
C LYS A 3 24.53 -69.37 3.27
N LEU A 4 23.91 -70.40 3.87
CA LEU A 4 22.74 -70.22 4.73
C LEU A 4 23.19 -69.48 5.99
N VAL A 5 22.57 -68.34 6.26
CA VAL A 5 22.86 -67.48 7.42
C VAL A 5 21.57 -67.04 8.07
N HIS A 6 21.54 -67.08 9.41
CA HIS A 6 20.39 -66.69 10.20
C HIS A 6 20.01 -65.23 9.97
N ASN A 7 18.71 -64.92 9.99
CA ASN A 7 18.20 -63.55 9.82
C ASN A 7 18.75 -62.58 10.88
N VAL A 8 19.06 -63.06 12.10
CA VAL A 8 19.69 -62.27 13.16
C VAL A 8 21.05 -61.72 12.72
N GLN A 9 21.82 -62.46 11.91
CA GLN A 9 23.12 -62.02 11.39
C GLN A 9 22.99 -60.97 10.28
N LYS A 10 21.83 -60.90 9.62
CA LYS A 10 21.49 -59.88 8.61
C LYS A 10 20.76 -58.67 9.19
N LYS A 11 20.67 -58.56 10.51
CA LYS A 11 19.97 -57.46 11.17
C LYS A 11 20.58 -56.12 10.75
N GLN A 12 19.73 -55.18 10.33
CA GLN A 12 20.16 -53.83 10.02
C GLN A 12 20.65 -53.11 11.29
N HIS A 13 21.91 -52.69 11.30
CA HIS A 13 22.43 -51.82 12.35
C HIS A 13 21.93 -50.38 12.12
N ARG A 14 21.38 -49.77 13.18
CA ARG A 14 20.87 -48.39 13.15
C ARG A 14 21.98 -47.41 13.55
N GLU A 15 22.02 -46.26 12.90
CA GLU A 15 22.96 -45.18 13.24
C GLU A 15 22.47 -44.38 14.46
N ARG A 16 23.42 -43.89 15.28
CA ARG A 16 23.11 -43.03 16.44
C ARG A 16 22.99 -41.56 16.06
N ALA A 17 22.10 -40.84 16.75
CA ALA A 17 21.94 -39.39 16.62
C ALA A 17 23.07 -38.59 17.33
N GLN A 18 23.09 -37.28 17.14
CA GLN A 18 23.93 -36.34 17.90
C GLN A 18 23.47 -36.32 19.38
N PRO A 19 24.39 -36.30 20.37
CA PRO A 19 24.03 -36.09 21.78
C PRO A 19 23.34 -34.74 22.01
N GLN A 20 22.36 -34.71 22.91
CA GLN A 20 21.52 -33.53 23.16
C GLN A 20 22.35 -32.31 23.60
N ASP A 21 23.35 -32.48 24.46
CA ASP A 21 24.22 -31.39 24.93
C ASP A 21 25.01 -30.69 23.80
N ARG A 22 25.19 -31.41 22.68
CA ARG A 22 25.90 -30.98 21.47
C ARG A 22 24.96 -30.70 20.30
N ALA A 23 23.65 -30.72 20.49
CA ALA A 23 22.67 -30.43 19.45
C ALA A 23 22.87 -29.03 18.83
N ARG A 24 23.46 -28.08 19.57
CA ARG A 24 23.84 -26.74 19.08
C ARG A 24 24.75 -26.76 17.84
N PHE A 25 25.55 -27.81 17.66
CA PHE A 25 26.49 -27.94 16.53
C PHE A 25 25.85 -28.59 15.30
N GLY A 26 24.55 -28.88 15.35
CA GLY A 26 23.82 -29.53 14.28
C GLY A 26 24.05 -31.03 14.20
N PHE A 27 23.82 -31.58 13.02
CA PHE A 27 23.83 -33.02 12.76
C PHE A 27 25.22 -33.63 12.95
N LEU A 28 25.28 -34.82 13.58
CA LEU A 28 26.53 -35.57 13.73
C LEU A 28 26.85 -36.32 12.44
N GLU A 29 27.72 -35.72 11.62
CA GLU A 29 28.18 -36.32 10.37
C GLU A 29 28.76 -37.72 10.57
N LYS A 30 28.41 -38.61 9.63
CA LYS A 30 28.91 -39.99 9.58
C LYS A 30 29.85 -40.17 8.40
N LYS A 31 30.41 -41.38 8.27
CA LYS A 31 31.37 -41.69 7.20
C LYS A 31 30.80 -41.43 5.81
N LYS A 32 29.50 -41.68 5.59
CA LYS A 32 28.82 -41.38 4.32
C LYS A 32 28.83 -39.88 4.00
N ASP A 33 28.53 -39.04 4.98
CA ASP A 33 28.48 -37.58 4.83
C ASP A 33 29.89 -37.01 4.62
N TYR A 34 30.86 -37.50 5.38
CA TYR A 34 32.28 -37.16 5.19
C TYR A 34 32.75 -37.49 3.77
N ARG A 35 32.37 -38.65 3.22
CA ARG A 35 32.75 -39.03 1.85
C ARG A 35 32.17 -38.06 0.82
N LEU A 36 30.91 -37.64 0.98
CA LEU A 36 30.29 -36.65 0.09
C LEU A 36 30.99 -35.30 0.18
N ARG A 37 31.27 -34.82 1.41
CA ARG A 37 31.99 -33.56 1.63
C ARG A 37 33.41 -33.58 1.08
N ALA A 38 34.16 -34.66 1.33
CA ALA A 38 35.53 -34.82 0.85
C ALA A 38 35.56 -34.85 -0.69
N ALA A 39 34.63 -35.60 -1.31
CA ALA A 39 34.52 -35.63 -2.77
C ALA A 39 34.20 -34.26 -3.37
N ASP A 40 33.26 -33.48 -2.79
CA ASP A 40 32.96 -32.11 -3.22
C ASP A 40 34.16 -31.17 -3.06
N TYR A 41 34.86 -31.24 -1.92
CA TYR A 41 36.07 -30.45 -1.68
C TYR A 41 37.15 -30.76 -2.72
N HIS A 42 37.45 -32.04 -2.96
CA HIS A 42 38.44 -32.43 -3.96
C HIS A 42 38.03 -32.04 -5.37
N LYS A 43 36.74 -32.11 -5.71
CA LYS A 43 36.22 -31.61 -7.00
C LYS A 43 36.48 -30.11 -7.17
N LYS A 44 36.16 -29.30 -6.16
CA LYS A 44 36.42 -27.85 -6.17
C LYS A 44 37.92 -27.53 -6.24
N GLN A 45 38.75 -28.24 -5.47
CA GLN A 45 40.20 -28.07 -5.51
C GLN A 45 40.80 -28.44 -6.88
N ALA A 46 40.33 -29.52 -7.50
CA ALA A 46 40.75 -29.90 -8.84
C ALA A 46 40.36 -28.82 -9.88
N GLN A 47 39.14 -28.29 -9.81
CA GLN A 47 38.71 -27.18 -10.68
C GLN A 47 39.55 -25.91 -10.48
N LEU A 48 39.79 -25.51 -9.23
CA LEU A 48 40.64 -24.36 -8.91
C LEU A 48 42.07 -24.54 -9.42
N LYS A 49 42.63 -25.75 -9.32
CA LYS A 49 43.96 -26.06 -9.86
C LYS A 49 44.00 -25.86 -11.37
N ILE A 50 42.99 -26.33 -12.10
CA ILE A 50 42.88 -26.13 -13.55
C ILE A 50 42.76 -24.63 -13.88
N LEU A 51 41.91 -23.88 -13.17
CA LEU A 51 41.76 -22.43 -13.39
C LEU A 51 43.06 -21.67 -13.14
N LYS A 52 43.81 -22.02 -12.08
CA LYS A 52 45.15 -21.45 -11.82
C LYS A 52 46.15 -21.76 -12.91
N GLN A 53 46.15 -22.98 -13.44
CA GLN A 53 47.02 -23.35 -14.56
C GLN A 53 46.66 -22.55 -15.81
N LYS A 54 45.37 -22.42 -16.15
CA LYS A 54 44.91 -21.60 -17.27
C LYS A 54 45.31 -20.13 -17.11
N ALA A 55 45.15 -19.56 -15.92
CA ALA A 55 45.57 -18.19 -15.64
C ALA A 55 47.08 -18.00 -15.77
N LYS A 56 47.89 -18.98 -15.34
CA LYS A 56 49.36 -18.95 -15.47
C LYS A 56 49.83 -19.05 -16.93
N LEU A 57 49.10 -19.80 -17.75
CA LEU A 57 49.44 -20.04 -19.16
C LEU A 57 48.74 -19.04 -20.11
N ARG A 58 48.17 -17.94 -19.59
CA ARG A 58 47.52 -16.92 -20.42
C ARG A 58 48.56 -16.24 -21.31
N ASN A 59 48.23 -16.06 -22.60
CA ASN A 59 48.99 -15.20 -23.49
C ASN A 59 48.46 -13.77 -23.38
N ASP A 60 49.33 -12.79 -23.09
CA ASP A 60 48.91 -11.40 -22.91
C ASP A 60 48.48 -10.72 -24.21
N ASP A 61 48.90 -11.26 -25.35
CA ASP A 61 48.52 -10.76 -26.69
C ASP A 61 47.29 -11.49 -27.27
N GLU A 62 46.57 -12.28 -26.46
CA GLU A 62 45.38 -12.99 -26.94
C GLU A 62 44.24 -12.03 -27.29
N TYR A 63 43.71 -12.14 -28.51
CA TYR A 63 42.58 -11.35 -28.96
C TYR A 63 41.40 -12.23 -29.38
N TYR A 64 40.26 -12.01 -28.74
CA TYR A 64 38.97 -12.58 -29.12
C TYR A 64 38.01 -11.47 -29.52
N HIS A 65 37.29 -11.62 -30.63
CA HIS A 65 36.32 -10.62 -31.12
C HIS A 65 35.26 -10.22 -30.06
N SER A 66 34.91 -11.12 -29.14
CA SER A 66 33.98 -10.82 -28.04
C SER A 66 34.49 -9.79 -27.03
N MET A 67 35.80 -9.53 -26.97
CA MET A 67 36.41 -8.51 -26.09
C MET A 67 35.99 -7.09 -26.47
N THR A 68 35.49 -6.87 -27.69
CA THR A 68 34.95 -5.57 -28.12
C THR A 68 33.64 -5.19 -27.43
N ARG A 69 32.85 -6.19 -27.04
CA ARG A 69 31.53 -6.00 -26.40
C ARG A 69 31.60 -6.20 -24.89
N ARG A 70 32.36 -7.19 -24.43
CA ARG A 70 32.52 -7.52 -23.01
C ARG A 70 33.48 -6.55 -22.35
N LYS A 71 33.14 -6.11 -21.13
CA LYS A 71 33.91 -5.13 -20.37
C LYS A 71 34.28 -5.68 -19.00
N THR A 72 35.36 -5.14 -18.47
CA THR A 72 35.91 -5.50 -17.18
C THR A 72 35.88 -4.27 -16.28
N ASP A 73 35.62 -4.46 -14.99
CA ASP A 73 35.66 -3.36 -14.02
C ASP A 73 37.11 -2.94 -13.73
N LYS A 74 37.27 -1.84 -12.97
CA LYS A 74 38.57 -1.31 -12.53
C LYS A 74 39.42 -2.38 -11.81
N ASP A 75 38.77 -3.32 -11.14
CA ASP A 75 39.41 -4.41 -10.40
C ASP A 75 39.75 -5.65 -11.27
N GLY A 76 39.48 -5.62 -12.57
CA GLY A 76 39.81 -6.74 -13.47
C GLY A 76 38.75 -7.85 -13.53
N ILE A 77 37.56 -7.65 -12.94
CA ILE A 77 36.45 -8.62 -12.95
C ILE A 77 35.51 -8.36 -14.14
N LEU A 78 35.13 -9.42 -14.87
CA LEU A 78 34.20 -9.33 -16.00
C LEU A 78 32.82 -8.83 -15.56
N ILE A 79 32.33 -7.76 -16.21
CA ILE A 79 30.98 -7.23 -15.99
C ILE A 79 30.00 -8.03 -16.85
N ALA A 80 29.05 -8.70 -16.21
CA ALA A 80 27.88 -9.24 -16.87
C ALA A 80 26.81 -8.15 -16.96
N GLU A 81 26.56 -7.64 -18.17
CA GLU A 81 25.44 -6.72 -18.39
C GLU A 81 24.12 -7.44 -18.09
N ARG A 82 23.30 -6.82 -17.25
CA ARG A 82 21.88 -7.19 -17.14
C ARG A 82 21.16 -6.55 -18.31
N GLU A 83 20.11 -7.18 -18.82
CA GLU A 83 19.28 -6.72 -19.95
C GLU A 83 18.52 -5.42 -19.63
N ASN A 84 19.24 -4.32 -19.42
CA ASN A 84 18.71 -2.99 -19.25
C ASN A 84 19.06 -2.20 -20.51
N GLU A 85 18.17 -2.24 -21.49
CA GLU A 85 18.33 -1.46 -22.71
C GLU A 85 18.18 0.03 -22.40
N VAL A 86 19.08 0.85 -22.96
CA VAL A 86 18.99 2.30 -22.85
C VAL A 86 17.90 2.75 -23.83
N LEU A 87 16.74 3.12 -23.29
CA LEU A 87 15.59 3.59 -24.08
C LEU A 87 15.88 4.94 -24.74
N SER A 88 15.35 5.12 -25.94
CA SER A 88 15.34 6.40 -26.64
C SER A 88 14.46 7.43 -25.92
N ASN A 89 14.74 8.72 -26.10
CA ASN A 89 13.93 9.79 -25.51
C ASN A 89 12.45 9.72 -25.93
N ASP A 90 12.17 9.29 -27.16
CA ASP A 90 10.80 9.18 -27.68
C ASP A 90 10.06 8.00 -27.04
N GLU A 91 10.74 6.87 -26.80
CA GLU A 91 10.19 5.71 -26.10
C GLU A 91 9.87 6.04 -24.64
N VAL A 92 10.81 6.72 -23.96
CA VAL A 92 10.59 7.18 -22.58
C VAL A 92 9.45 8.19 -22.52
N LEU A 93 9.30 9.07 -23.52
CA LEU A 93 8.19 10.03 -23.59
C LEU A 93 6.84 9.32 -23.77
N LEU A 94 6.79 8.27 -24.60
CA LEU A 94 5.61 7.43 -24.77
C LEU A 94 5.22 6.75 -23.46
N LEU A 95 6.16 6.09 -22.79
CA LEU A 95 5.94 5.42 -21.50
C LEU A 95 5.42 6.41 -20.43
N LYS A 96 6.07 7.57 -20.28
CA LYS A 96 5.60 8.61 -19.35
C LYS A 96 4.20 9.14 -19.70
N THR A 97 3.85 9.17 -20.97
CA THR A 97 2.50 9.58 -21.40
C THR A 97 1.46 8.52 -21.00
N GLN A 98 1.77 7.24 -21.16
CA GLN A 98 0.93 6.14 -20.69
C GLN A 98 0.77 6.17 -19.17
N ASP A 99 1.87 6.34 -18.43
CA ASP A 99 1.86 6.45 -16.96
C ASP A 99 1.02 7.64 -16.48
N ALA A 100 1.18 8.81 -17.10
CA ALA A 100 0.38 9.99 -16.79
C ALA A 100 -1.11 9.72 -17.00
N ASN A 101 -1.48 9.08 -18.12
CA ASN A 101 -2.87 8.73 -18.41
C ASN A 101 -3.42 7.71 -17.38
N TYR A 102 -2.65 6.69 -17.02
CA TYR A 102 -3.03 5.73 -16.00
C TYR A 102 -3.26 6.41 -14.63
N LEU A 103 -2.36 7.30 -14.22
CA LEU A 103 -2.51 8.09 -12.99
C LEU A 103 -3.73 9.02 -13.05
N THR A 104 -4.03 9.63 -14.20
CA THR A 104 -5.24 10.45 -14.35
C THR A 104 -6.51 9.63 -14.19
N MET A 105 -6.57 8.44 -14.81
CA MET A 105 -7.72 7.54 -14.75
C MET A 105 -7.93 7.02 -13.33
N THR A 106 -6.87 6.54 -12.67
CA THR A 106 -6.95 6.03 -11.29
C THR A 106 -7.37 7.14 -10.32
N ARG A 107 -6.82 8.35 -10.45
CA ARG A 107 -7.24 9.51 -9.65
C ARG A 107 -8.70 9.88 -9.89
N GLN A 108 -9.17 9.93 -11.13
CA GLN A 108 -10.57 10.24 -11.44
C GLN A 108 -11.51 9.17 -10.86
N SER A 109 -11.13 7.90 -10.93
CA SER A 109 -11.90 6.81 -10.32
C SER A 109 -12.01 6.97 -8.80
N GLU A 110 -10.89 7.27 -8.11
CA GLU A 110 -10.91 7.54 -6.67
C GLU A 110 -11.71 8.80 -6.32
N ALA A 111 -11.60 9.89 -7.11
CA ALA A 111 -12.36 11.12 -6.90
C ALA A 111 -13.88 10.87 -7.01
N ARG A 112 -14.33 10.12 -8.02
CA ARG A 112 -15.75 9.75 -8.17
C ARG A 112 -16.24 8.88 -7.01
N LYS A 113 -15.39 7.98 -6.50
CA LYS A 113 -15.69 7.16 -5.33
C LYS A 113 -15.83 7.99 -4.05
N ILE A 114 -14.95 8.97 -3.85
CA ILE A 114 -15.02 9.94 -2.74
C ILE A 114 -16.33 10.75 -2.84
N GLU A 115 -16.64 11.30 -4.01
CA GLU A 115 -17.86 12.08 -4.24
C GLU A 115 -19.12 11.27 -3.93
N LYS A 116 -19.17 10.00 -4.38
CA LYS A 116 -20.28 9.09 -4.08
C LYS A 116 -20.42 8.82 -2.58
N GLU A 117 -19.33 8.58 -1.88
CA GLU A 117 -19.37 8.33 -0.43
C GLU A 117 -19.72 9.58 0.38
N MET A 118 -19.21 10.75 0.00
CA MET A 118 -19.58 12.03 0.61
C MET A 118 -21.08 12.30 0.44
N LYS A 119 -21.63 12.14 -0.77
CA LYS A 119 -23.08 12.29 -1.02
C LYS A 119 -23.95 11.39 -0.13
N HIS A 120 -23.52 10.16 0.14
CA HIS A 120 -24.23 9.25 1.06
C HIS A 120 -24.09 9.61 2.54
N LEU A 121 -23.01 10.31 2.93
CA LEU A 121 -22.77 10.73 4.32
C LEU A 121 -23.43 12.08 4.65
N ASP A 122 -23.53 12.97 3.66
CA ASP A 122 -24.00 14.35 3.84
C ASP A 122 -25.52 14.51 3.77
N SER A 123 -26.28 13.43 3.55
CA SER A 123 -27.74 13.51 3.40
C SER A 123 -28.49 14.01 4.64
N PHE A 124 -27.85 14.16 5.81
CA PHE A 124 -28.51 14.53 7.08
C PHE A 124 -27.67 15.41 8.03
N LYS A 125 -26.85 16.34 7.53
CA LYS A 125 -26.06 17.25 8.41
C LYS A 125 -26.41 18.72 8.21
N GLY A 126 -27.10 19.30 9.19
CA GLY A 126 -27.25 20.75 9.35
C GLY A 126 -26.18 21.32 10.27
N ALA A 127 -25.26 22.13 9.73
CA ALA A 127 -24.19 22.79 10.50
C ALA A 127 -24.54 24.23 10.96
N GLY A 128 -25.76 24.69 10.70
CA GLY A 128 -26.19 26.05 11.04
C GLY A 128 -26.56 26.24 12.52
N SER A 129 -26.49 27.49 12.97
CA SER A 129 -27.13 27.95 14.21
C SER A 129 -28.63 28.13 13.95
N HIS A 130 -29.47 27.61 14.85
CA HIS A 130 -30.91 27.86 14.81
C HIS A 130 -31.27 28.96 15.81
N THR A 131 -31.74 30.09 15.32
CA THR A 131 -32.18 31.24 16.11
C THR A 131 -33.72 31.22 16.20
N VAL A 132 -34.24 31.33 17.43
CA VAL A 132 -35.68 31.38 17.70
C VAL A 132 -36.03 32.82 18.07
N PHE A 133 -37.05 33.38 17.42
CA PHE A 133 -37.54 34.73 17.69
C PHE A 133 -38.71 34.68 18.67
N VAL A 134 -38.75 35.64 19.59
CA VAL A 134 -39.72 35.71 20.68
C VAL A 134 -40.20 37.17 20.80
N ASP A 135 -41.48 37.38 21.13
CA ASP A 135 -42.13 38.69 21.01
C ASP A 135 -41.95 39.61 22.23
N SER A 136 -41.67 39.05 23.42
CA SER A 136 -41.42 39.82 24.65
C SER A 136 -40.16 39.38 25.39
N GLU A 137 -39.58 40.32 26.14
CA GLU A 137 -38.36 40.09 26.92
C GLU A 137 -38.59 39.08 28.06
N GLU A 138 -39.78 39.10 28.67
CA GLU A 138 -40.20 38.11 29.68
C GLU A 138 -40.24 36.68 29.12
N GLN A 139 -40.67 36.50 27.86
CA GLN A 139 -40.68 35.19 27.20
C GLN A 139 -39.27 34.74 26.80
N MET A 140 -38.32 35.68 26.59
CA MET A 140 -36.93 35.35 26.33
C MET A 140 -36.25 34.75 27.58
N GLU A 141 -36.51 35.33 28.76
CA GLU A 141 -35.94 34.84 30.03
C GLU A 141 -36.50 33.48 30.45
N GLN A 142 -37.76 33.18 30.13
CA GLN A 142 -38.44 31.92 30.47
C GLN A 142 -38.39 30.87 29.35
N PHE A 143 -37.61 31.09 28.29
CA PHE A 143 -37.60 30.21 27.12
C PHE A 143 -37.04 28.82 27.43
N ASP A 144 -37.88 27.79 27.33
CA ASP A 144 -37.50 26.39 27.43
C ASP A 144 -37.57 25.70 26.04
N PRO A 145 -36.44 25.27 25.45
CA PRO A 145 -36.41 24.55 24.19
C PRO A 145 -37.24 23.25 24.20
N VAL A 146 -37.36 22.57 25.34
CA VAL A 146 -38.10 21.31 25.47
C VAL A 146 -39.59 21.56 25.23
N GLN A 147 -40.13 22.61 25.85
CA GLN A 147 -41.53 23.01 25.72
C GLN A 147 -41.81 23.65 24.35
N TYR A 148 -40.92 24.53 23.88
CA TYR A 148 -41.09 25.21 22.58
C TYR A 148 -41.20 24.22 21.41
N PHE A 149 -40.37 23.17 21.39
CA PHE A 149 -40.41 22.15 20.33
C PHE A 149 -41.37 20.98 20.62
N ASP A 150 -41.97 20.94 21.82
CA ASP A 150 -42.77 19.82 22.32
C ASP A 150 -42.07 18.46 22.11
N THR A 151 -40.80 18.37 22.54
CA THR A 151 -39.96 17.17 22.37
C THR A 151 -39.41 16.68 23.71
N ASP A 152 -38.75 15.52 23.70
CA ASP A 152 -37.97 15.02 24.84
C ASP A 152 -36.57 15.67 24.87
N ALA A 153 -36.02 15.93 26.06
CA ALA A 153 -34.70 16.54 26.25
C ALA A 153 -33.57 15.78 25.55
N SER A 154 -33.66 14.45 25.45
CA SER A 154 -32.69 13.60 24.75
C SER A 154 -32.63 13.81 23.24
N LEU A 155 -33.69 14.37 22.63
CA LEU A 155 -33.79 14.63 21.20
C LEU A 155 -33.33 16.04 20.82
N LEU A 156 -33.23 16.98 21.77
CA LEU A 156 -32.76 18.34 21.49
C LEU A 156 -31.34 18.37 20.88
N GLY A 157 -30.48 17.45 21.29
CA GLY A 157 -29.14 17.29 20.75
C GLY A 157 -29.09 16.76 19.31
N LYS A 158 -30.18 16.12 18.82
CA LYS A 158 -30.29 15.63 17.45
C LYS A 158 -30.89 16.73 16.59
N ARG A 159 -30.16 17.18 15.56
CA ARG A 159 -30.61 18.29 14.69
C ARG A 159 -31.38 17.79 13.48
N GLU A 160 -31.01 16.61 12.98
CA GLU A 160 -31.57 16.04 11.75
C GLU A 160 -33.01 15.54 11.90
N ASN A 161 -33.42 15.10 13.09
CA ASN A 161 -34.76 14.60 13.34
C ASN A 161 -35.17 14.81 14.80
N ARG A 162 -36.13 15.71 15.03
CA ARG A 162 -36.72 16.04 16.32
C ARG A 162 -38.23 15.76 16.25
N LEU A 163 -38.64 14.58 16.71
CA LEU A 163 -40.06 14.19 16.74
C LEU A 163 -40.76 14.84 17.93
N ARG A 164 -41.98 15.33 17.70
CA ARG A 164 -42.86 15.82 18.78
C ARG A 164 -43.36 14.68 19.66
N LYS A 165 -43.74 14.98 20.90
CA LYS A 165 -44.29 13.98 21.84
C LYS A 165 -45.52 13.28 21.26
N SER A 166 -46.38 14.02 20.56
CA SER A 166 -47.56 13.46 19.85
C SER A 166 -47.20 12.49 18.71
N GLN A 167 -46.08 12.72 18.03
CA GLN A 167 -45.59 11.84 16.96
C GLN A 167 -44.91 10.58 17.52
N LEU A 168 -44.26 10.69 18.69
CA LEU A 168 -43.68 9.55 19.40
C LEU A 168 -44.75 8.64 20.01
N SER A 169 -45.86 9.21 20.51
CA SER A 169 -46.97 8.45 21.08
C SER A 169 -47.89 7.80 20.03
N GLY A 170 -47.66 8.06 18.74
CA GLY A 170 -48.42 7.46 17.63
C GLY A 170 -49.88 7.93 17.52
N LEU A 171 -50.26 9.00 18.21
CA LEU A 171 -51.63 9.51 18.29
C LEU A 171 -52.00 10.51 17.18
N ALA A 172 -51.06 10.86 16.30
CA ALA A 172 -51.26 11.87 15.25
C ALA A 172 -51.17 11.28 13.84
N ASP A 173 -52.17 11.62 13.02
CA ASP A 173 -52.30 11.47 11.57
C ASP A 173 -52.26 10.04 10.98
N GLY A 174 -53.37 9.31 11.13
CA GLY A 174 -53.96 8.47 10.06
C GLY A 174 -53.14 7.34 9.41
N VAL A 175 -51.94 7.01 9.88
CA VAL A 175 -51.13 5.89 9.37
C VAL A 175 -51.15 4.77 10.40
N SER A 176 -52.13 3.88 10.24
CA SER A 176 -52.12 2.55 10.84
C SER A 176 -51.08 1.68 10.10
N ASP A 177 -49.94 1.42 10.74
CA ASP A 177 -49.33 0.09 10.88
C ASP A 177 -47.83 0.19 11.14
N GLY A 178 -47.39 -0.49 12.19
CA GLY A 178 -45.99 -0.76 12.49
C GLY A 178 -45.52 -0.10 13.77
N ALA A 179 -45.57 -0.85 14.87
CA ALA A 179 -45.00 -0.53 16.18
C ALA A 179 -43.70 0.31 16.08
N ILE A 180 -43.77 1.58 16.51
CA ILE A 180 -42.65 2.53 16.53
C ILE A 180 -41.80 2.36 17.81
N VAL A 181 -42.09 1.37 18.65
CA VAL A 181 -41.31 1.09 19.87
C VAL A 181 -40.72 -0.32 19.79
N PRO A 182 -39.47 -0.49 19.33
CA PRO A 182 -38.68 -1.62 19.76
C PRO A 182 -38.40 -1.44 21.26
N GLU A 183 -38.77 -2.43 22.06
CA GLU A 183 -38.53 -2.49 23.50
C GLU A 183 -37.08 -2.13 23.87
N LEU A 184 -36.97 -1.24 24.87
CA LEU A 184 -35.77 -0.61 25.40
C LEU A 184 -34.74 -1.53 26.11
N SER A 185 -34.69 -2.85 25.85
CA SER A 185 -33.91 -3.77 26.71
C SER A 185 -32.82 -4.61 26.01
N GLN A 186 -32.54 -4.41 24.71
CA GLN A 186 -31.44 -5.09 24.00
C GLN A 186 -30.61 -4.16 23.07
N ASP A 187 -30.49 -2.87 23.40
CA ASP A 187 -30.16 -1.82 22.40
C ASP A 187 -28.70 -1.34 22.33
N GLY A 188 -27.90 -1.54 23.37
CA GLY A 188 -26.52 -1.02 23.42
C GLY A 188 -25.60 -1.64 22.35
N TYR A 189 -25.70 -2.96 22.16
CA TYR A 189 -24.85 -3.68 21.21
C TYR A 189 -25.14 -3.33 19.75
N LEU A 190 -26.43 -3.20 19.38
CA LEU A 190 -26.82 -2.83 18.01
C LEU A 190 -26.42 -1.39 17.68
N LYS A 191 -26.63 -0.46 18.62
CA LYS A 191 -26.17 0.93 18.49
C LYS A 191 -24.65 1.00 18.33
N HIS A 192 -23.89 0.34 19.20
CA HIS A 192 -22.44 0.28 19.12
C HIS A 192 -21.96 -0.35 17.79
N LYS A 193 -22.62 -1.42 17.33
CA LYS A 193 -22.32 -2.05 16.02
C LYS A 193 -22.57 -1.10 14.85
N LEU A 194 -23.63 -0.27 14.91
CA LEU A 194 -23.92 0.74 13.89
C LEU A 194 -22.90 1.89 13.93
N GLU A 195 -22.52 2.37 15.12
CA GLU A 195 -21.48 3.39 15.30
C GLU A 195 -20.12 2.91 14.75
N LEU A 196 -19.73 1.67 15.06
CA LEU A 196 -18.53 1.05 14.48
C LEU A 196 -18.60 0.99 12.95
N LYS A 197 -19.76 0.67 12.37
CA LYS A 197 -19.94 0.70 10.91
C LYS A 197 -19.80 2.12 10.33
N LYS A 198 -20.37 3.14 10.99
CA LYS A 198 -20.22 4.55 10.59
C LYS A 198 -18.76 4.99 10.63
N LEU A 199 -18.08 4.68 11.72
CA LEU A 199 -16.67 5.02 11.93
C LEU A 199 -15.74 4.30 10.92
N LYS A 200 -16.02 3.04 10.57
CA LYS A 200 -15.32 2.34 9.48
C LYS A 200 -15.49 3.04 8.13
N LYS A 201 -16.70 3.54 7.81
CA LYS A 201 -16.95 4.30 6.57
C LYS A 201 -16.19 5.63 6.55
N LEU A 202 -16.16 6.35 7.67
CA LEU A 202 -15.41 7.62 7.78
C LEU A 202 -13.90 7.39 7.61
N ARG A 203 -13.34 6.36 8.27
CA ARG A 203 -11.94 5.97 8.09
C ARG A 203 -11.63 5.56 6.65
N LEU A 204 -12.54 4.85 6.00
CA LEU A 204 -12.38 4.50 4.58
C LEU A 204 -12.35 5.75 3.69
N LEU A 205 -13.24 6.72 3.95
CA LEU A 205 -13.28 7.99 3.21
C LEU A 205 -11.99 8.79 3.40
N GLU A 206 -11.51 8.90 4.64
CA GLU A 206 -10.24 9.53 4.99
C GLU A 206 -9.07 8.91 4.21
N GLN A 207 -8.95 7.58 4.24
CA GLN A 207 -7.92 6.86 3.46
C GLN A 207 -8.01 7.11 1.96
N ARG A 208 -9.23 7.25 1.41
CA ARG A 208 -9.42 7.58 0.00
C ARG A 208 -9.00 9.01 -0.32
N MET A 209 -9.33 9.97 0.55
CA MET A 209 -8.87 11.35 0.41
C MET A 209 -7.34 11.44 0.43
N GLU A 210 -6.68 10.78 1.38
CA GLU A 210 -5.22 10.71 1.42
C GLU A 210 -4.64 10.07 0.14
N ARG A 211 -5.29 9.02 -0.38
CA ARG A 211 -4.87 8.39 -1.62
C ARG A 211 -5.04 9.32 -2.82
N GLU A 212 -6.15 10.06 -2.91
CA GLU A 212 -6.36 11.07 -3.97
C GLU A 212 -5.26 12.12 -3.94
N GLU A 213 -4.91 12.62 -2.75
CA GLU A 213 -3.83 13.59 -2.62
C GLU A 213 -2.49 13.03 -3.07
N LYS A 214 -2.17 11.79 -2.69
CA LYS A 214 -0.95 11.09 -3.14
C LYS A 214 -0.92 10.95 -4.66
N LEU A 215 -2.02 10.49 -5.26
CA LEU A 215 -2.16 10.35 -6.71
C LEU A 215 -2.05 11.71 -7.42
N LYS A 216 -2.62 12.77 -6.85
CA LYS A 216 -2.53 14.14 -7.37
C LYS A 216 -1.08 14.64 -7.38
N ARG A 217 -0.32 14.39 -6.31
CA ARG A 217 1.11 14.73 -6.23
C ARG A 217 1.93 13.94 -7.27
N LEU A 218 1.70 12.64 -7.39
CA LEU A 218 2.38 11.79 -8.38
C LEU A 218 2.03 12.18 -9.82
N GLN A 219 0.77 12.48 -10.09
CA GLN A 219 0.33 12.98 -11.39
C GLN A 219 1.08 14.28 -11.75
N ALA A 220 1.21 15.21 -10.81
CA ALA A 220 1.92 16.46 -11.03
C ALA A 220 3.43 16.24 -11.30
N THR A 221 4.07 15.28 -10.63
CA THR A 221 5.50 14.98 -10.87
C THR A 221 5.72 14.31 -12.22
N VAL A 222 4.90 13.34 -12.61
CA VAL A 222 5.00 12.67 -13.91
C VAL A 222 4.68 13.64 -15.05
N GLU A 223 3.64 14.46 -14.90
CA GLU A 223 3.32 15.49 -15.90
C GLU A 223 4.45 16.52 -16.04
N LEU A 224 5.06 16.95 -14.93
CA LEU A 224 6.26 17.80 -14.98
C LEU A 224 7.40 17.12 -15.75
N GLN A 225 7.73 15.86 -15.44
CA GLN A 225 8.78 15.12 -16.14
C GLN A 225 8.50 15.02 -17.65
N LYS A 226 7.26 14.72 -18.03
CA LYS A 226 6.81 14.70 -19.42
C LYS A 226 6.98 16.06 -20.10
N GLN A 227 6.63 17.16 -19.43
CA GLN A 227 6.83 18.52 -19.97
C GLN A 227 8.32 18.89 -20.08
N LEU A 228 9.16 18.40 -19.17
CA LEU A 228 10.62 18.59 -19.24
C LEU A 228 11.25 17.85 -20.42
N MET A 229 10.68 16.73 -20.85
CA MET A 229 11.16 16.00 -22.03
C MET A 229 10.75 16.65 -23.35
N LYS A 230 9.76 17.54 -23.36
CA LYS A 230 9.37 18.27 -24.57
C LYS A 230 10.42 19.31 -24.96
N LYS A 231 10.39 19.68 -26.24
CA LYS A 231 11.24 20.72 -26.83
C LYS A 231 10.93 22.09 -26.21
N GLY A 232 11.97 22.92 -26.09
CA GLY A 232 11.90 24.28 -25.57
C GLY A 232 13.03 24.59 -24.59
N GLU A 233 13.58 25.80 -24.69
CA GLU A 233 14.61 26.29 -23.76
C GLU A 233 14.02 26.45 -22.35
N LYS A 234 14.68 25.84 -21.38
CA LYS A 234 14.27 25.82 -19.97
C LYS A 234 15.48 25.98 -19.07
N LYS A 235 15.30 26.67 -17.95
CA LYS A 235 16.31 26.81 -16.89
C LYS A 235 15.81 26.21 -15.58
N LYS A 236 16.68 25.48 -14.90
CA LYS A 236 16.46 24.99 -13.54
C LYS A 236 16.75 26.14 -12.57
N VAL A 237 15.81 26.47 -11.71
CA VAL A 237 15.91 27.54 -10.71
C VAL A 237 15.60 26.92 -9.34
N GLN A 238 16.36 27.30 -8.31
CA GLN A 238 16.04 26.96 -6.94
C GLN A 238 15.34 28.14 -6.26
N THR A 239 14.21 27.87 -5.61
CA THR A 239 13.50 28.84 -4.78
C THR A 239 14.27 29.07 -3.47
N LYS A 240 14.00 30.18 -2.76
CA LYS A 240 14.56 30.46 -1.42
C LYS A 240 14.36 29.29 -0.44
N ASP A 241 13.28 28.53 -0.60
CA ASP A 241 12.97 27.34 0.22
C ASP A 241 13.71 26.05 -0.24
N GLY A 242 14.66 26.13 -1.16
CA GLY A 242 15.41 24.98 -1.69
C GLY A 242 14.66 24.12 -2.72
N LYS A 243 13.40 24.44 -3.03
CA LYS A 243 12.60 23.72 -4.05
C LYS A 243 13.11 23.99 -5.46
N THR A 244 13.25 22.95 -6.25
CA THR A 244 13.62 23.06 -7.67
C THR A 244 12.39 23.35 -8.52
N VAL A 245 12.44 24.42 -9.31
CA VAL A 245 11.42 24.79 -10.30
C VAL A 245 12.09 24.96 -11.66
N PHE A 246 11.36 24.68 -12.73
CA PHE A 246 11.82 24.92 -14.09
C PHE A 246 11.09 26.11 -14.70
N LYS A 247 11.85 27.07 -15.24
CA LYS A 247 11.32 28.23 -15.95
C LYS A 247 11.64 28.10 -17.44
N TRP A 248 10.61 28.10 -18.27
CA TRP A 248 10.76 28.13 -19.73
C TRP A 248 11.08 29.56 -20.19
N LYS A 249 11.85 29.68 -21.28
CA LYS A 249 12.07 30.97 -21.93
C LYS A 249 10.75 31.46 -22.52
N ASN A 250 10.51 32.77 -22.45
CA ASN A 250 9.31 33.39 -23.00
C ASN A 250 9.39 33.44 -24.53
N VAL A 251 9.15 32.30 -25.19
CA VAL A 251 9.10 32.16 -26.64
C VAL A 251 7.76 31.54 -27.02
N ARG A 252 7.03 32.19 -27.93
CA ARG A 252 5.80 31.63 -28.47
C ARG A 252 6.13 30.36 -29.26
N LYS A 253 5.39 29.28 -28.99
CA LYS A 253 5.46 28.06 -29.81
C LYS A 253 4.99 28.43 -31.23
N ARG A 254 5.85 28.20 -32.22
CA ARG A 254 5.48 28.30 -33.63
C ARG A 254 4.52 27.18 -34.00
#